data_AF-A0A8E1WGC4-F1
#
_entry.id   AF-A0A8E1WGC4-F1
#
_cell.length_a   1.000
_cell.length_b   1.000
_cell.length_c   1.000
_cell.angle_alpha   90.00
_cell.angle_beta   90.00
_cell.angle_gamma   90.00
#
_symmetry.space_group_name_H-M   'P 1'
#
loop_
_entity.id
_entity.type
_entity.pdbx_description
1 polymer ?
#
loop_
_entity_poly.entity_id
_entity_poly.type
_entity_poly.pdbx_seq_one_letter_code
_entity_poly.pdbx_strand_id
1 'polypeptide(L)'
;MAKPSGPGGNGNTRPENRAENDHRDDELERRRQQLEATLATRRQTAREGEKSAGSNGVTGYGQALKLSSEFIAGIAVGVGLGWIIDRMAGTSPWGLIVFLLLGFGAGVLNVLRSAGMVTDAGIRSPDKRPDEPEKK
;
A
#
# COMPACT_ATOMS: atom_id res chain seq x y z
N MET A 1 -43.96 -6.35 -36.71
CA MET A 1 -42.96 -5.27 -36.56
C MET A 1 -41.91 -5.75 -35.55
N ALA A 2 -40.58 -5.67 -35.68
CA ALA A 2 -39.63 -5.23 -36.71
C ALA A 2 -38.28 -5.94 -36.41
N LYS A 3 -37.47 -6.25 -37.44
CA LYS A 3 -36.06 -6.71 -37.29
C LYS A 3 -35.14 -5.48 -37.18
N PRO A 4 -34.11 -5.47 -36.31
CA PRO A 4 -33.06 -4.47 -36.40
C PRO A 4 -32.02 -4.93 -37.42
N SER A 5 -31.98 -4.22 -38.54
CA SER A 5 -30.97 -4.30 -39.58
C SER A 5 -29.60 -3.91 -39.01
N GLY A 6 -28.62 -4.80 -39.08
CA GLY A 6 -27.21 -4.45 -38.83
C GLY A 6 -26.71 -3.49 -39.92
N PRO A 7 -25.90 -2.47 -39.61
CA PRO A 7 -25.37 -1.57 -40.62
C PRO A 7 -24.28 -2.31 -41.41
N GLY A 8 -24.52 -2.49 -42.71
CA GLY A 8 -23.57 -3.05 -43.66
C GLY A 8 -22.36 -2.14 -43.84
N GLY A 9 -21.17 -2.69 -43.62
CA GLY A 9 -19.90 -2.06 -43.97
C GLY A 9 -19.70 -2.07 -45.48
N ASN A 10 -19.81 -0.90 -46.11
CA ASN A 10 -19.52 -0.71 -47.53
C ASN A 10 -18.02 -0.46 -47.72
N GLY A 11 -17.29 -1.48 -48.15
CA GLY A 11 -15.90 -1.36 -48.56
C GLY A 11 -15.75 -0.53 -49.84
N ASN A 12 -15.51 0.77 -49.71
CA ASN A 12 -15.01 1.61 -50.79
C ASN A 12 -13.55 2.01 -50.47
N THR A 13 -12.62 1.11 -50.74
CA THR A 13 -11.18 1.31 -50.49
C THR A 13 -10.56 2.14 -51.60
N ARG A 14 -10.71 3.47 -51.48
CA ARG A 14 -9.90 4.47 -52.18
C ARG A 14 -8.50 4.49 -51.52
N PRO A 15 -7.38 4.50 -52.26
CA PRO A 15 -6.02 4.42 -51.70
C PRO A 15 -5.68 5.54 -50.71
N GLU A 16 -6.42 6.64 -50.77
CA GLU A 16 -6.34 7.81 -49.88
C GLU A 16 -6.70 7.47 -48.43
N ASN A 17 -7.63 6.54 -48.21
CA ASN A 17 -8.02 6.10 -46.87
C ASN A 17 -6.96 5.22 -46.19
N ARG A 18 -6.03 4.60 -46.93
CA ARG A 18 -5.07 3.66 -46.34
C ARG A 18 -3.97 4.39 -45.57
N ALA A 19 -3.42 5.45 -46.17
CA ALA A 19 -2.41 6.28 -45.53
C ALA A 19 -2.97 7.04 -44.31
N GLU A 20 -4.24 7.45 -44.36
CA GLU A 20 -4.89 8.13 -43.24
C GLU A 20 -5.14 7.18 -42.06
N ASN A 21 -5.48 5.92 -42.31
CA ASN A 21 -5.65 4.93 -41.24
C ASN A 21 -4.30 4.55 -40.60
N ASP A 22 -3.24 4.38 -41.38
CA ASP A 22 -1.88 4.12 -40.84
C ASP A 22 -1.45 5.22 -39.84
N HIS A 23 -1.66 6.50 -40.20
CA HIS A 23 -1.32 7.62 -39.32
C HIS A 23 -2.14 7.67 -38.03
N ARG A 24 -3.42 7.25 -38.06
CA ARG A 24 -4.27 7.17 -36.88
C ARG A 24 -3.83 6.02 -35.97
N ASP A 25 -3.44 4.90 -36.55
CA ASP A 25 -2.97 3.73 -35.82
C ASP A 25 -1.66 4.04 -35.06
N ASP A 26 -0.72 4.74 -35.71
CA ASP A 26 0.50 5.25 -35.08
C ASP A 26 0.21 6.16 -33.86
N GLU A 27 -0.80 7.04 -33.98
CA GLU A 27 -1.19 7.95 -32.89
C GLU A 27 -1.83 7.20 -31.72
N LEU A 28 -2.66 6.19 -32.00
CA LEU A 28 -3.28 5.34 -30.99
C LEU A 28 -2.24 4.52 -30.23
N GLU A 29 -1.22 4.02 -30.90
CA GLU A 29 -0.10 3.31 -30.27
C GLU A 29 0.69 4.23 -29.33
N ARG A 30 0.98 5.47 -29.76
CA ARG A 30 1.62 6.46 -28.89
C ARG A 30 0.78 6.77 -27.64
N ARG A 31 -0.54 6.93 -27.81
CA ARG A 31 -1.46 7.16 -26.68
C ARG A 31 -1.51 5.95 -25.74
N ARG A 32 -1.51 4.72 -26.28
CA ARG A 32 -1.44 3.50 -25.47
C ARG A 32 -0.16 3.43 -24.66
N GLN A 33 1.00 3.69 -25.29
CA GLN A 33 2.29 3.69 -24.59
C GLN A 33 2.32 4.75 -23.47
N GLN A 34 1.78 5.94 -23.70
CA GLN A 34 1.67 6.98 -22.66
C GLN A 34 0.74 6.57 -21.51
N LEU A 35 -0.39 5.93 -21.82
CA LEU A 35 -1.30 5.38 -20.81
C LEU A 35 -0.62 4.26 -20.02
N GLU A 36 0.10 3.36 -20.68
CA GLU A 36 0.84 2.29 -20.03
C GLU A 36 1.95 2.81 -19.13
N ALA A 37 2.71 3.81 -19.57
CA ALA A 37 3.73 4.46 -18.74
C ALA A 37 3.10 5.15 -17.51
N THR A 38 1.99 5.86 -17.70
CA THR A 38 1.25 6.50 -16.61
C THR A 38 0.66 5.47 -15.64
N LEU A 39 0.14 4.36 -16.14
CA LEU A 39 -0.38 3.24 -15.36
C LEU A 39 0.74 2.48 -14.66
N ALA A 40 1.93 2.36 -15.24
CA ALA A 40 3.08 1.73 -14.61
C ALA A 40 3.56 2.55 -13.40
N THR A 41 3.67 3.88 -13.56
CA THR A 41 3.98 4.80 -12.46
C THR A 41 2.90 4.78 -11.39
N ARG A 42 1.62 4.86 -11.76
CA ARG A 42 0.50 4.75 -10.80
C ARG A 42 0.43 3.38 -10.15
N ARG A 43 0.76 2.30 -10.85
CA ARG A 43 0.85 0.95 -10.27
C ARG A 43 2.04 0.81 -9.35
N GLN A 44 3.15 1.52 -9.54
CA GLN A 44 4.27 1.52 -8.59
C GLN A 44 3.92 2.30 -7.32
N THR A 45 3.35 3.49 -7.43
CA THR A 45 2.92 4.30 -6.27
C THR A 45 1.72 3.66 -5.55
N ALA A 46 0.78 3.08 -6.30
CA ALA A 46 -0.27 2.24 -5.74
C ALA A 46 0.29 0.95 -5.15
N ARG A 47 1.29 0.28 -5.76
CA ARG A 47 1.98 -0.86 -5.11
C ARG A 47 2.70 -0.46 -3.83
N GLU A 48 3.18 0.77 -3.66
CA GLU A 48 3.76 1.22 -2.39
C GLU A 48 2.69 1.53 -1.33
N GLY A 49 1.51 2.02 -1.71
CA GLY A 49 0.36 2.18 -0.82
C GLY A 49 -0.46 0.89 -0.57
N GLU A 50 -0.58 0.00 -1.56
CA GLU A 50 -1.26 -1.31 -1.54
C GLU A 50 -0.35 -2.44 -1.07
N LYS A 51 0.97 -2.29 -1.03
CA LYS A 51 1.86 -3.15 -0.21
C LYS A 51 1.43 -3.14 1.26
N SER A 52 0.71 -2.11 1.70
CA SER A 52 0.07 -2.02 3.02
C SER A 52 -1.44 -2.32 3.01
N ALA A 53 -2.10 -2.57 1.87
CA ALA A 53 -3.58 -2.68 1.84
C ALA A 53 -4.27 -3.60 0.80
N GLY A 54 -3.65 -4.12 -0.28
CA GLY A 54 -4.44 -4.80 -1.33
C GLY A 54 -3.72 -5.66 -2.37
N SER A 55 -3.68 -6.97 -2.12
CA SER A 55 -3.68 -8.12 -3.04
C SER A 55 -3.29 -8.01 -4.55
N ASN A 56 -2.34 -8.88 -4.94
CA ASN A 56 -2.51 -9.77 -6.11
C ASN A 56 -2.36 -11.26 -5.70
N GLY A 57 -3.48 -11.90 -5.36
CA GLY A 57 -3.81 -13.32 -5.57
C GLY A 57 -3.09 -14.41 -4.77
N VAL A 58 -1.76 -14.48 -4.81
CA VAL A 58 -0.99 -15.64 -4.27
C VAL A 58 0.14 -15.18 -3.34
N THR A 59 0.71 -14.00 -3.58
CA THR A 59 1.75 -13.40 -2.71
C THR A 59 1.15 -12.56 -1.58
N GLY A 60 -0.10 -12.08 -1.73
CA GLY A 60 -0.80 -11.28 -0.72
C GLY A 60 -1.20 -12.06 0.54
N TYR A 61 -1.58 -13.34 0.40
CA TYR A 61 -1.96 -14.18 1.55
C TYR A 61 -0.80 -14.41 2.51
N GLY A 62 0.40 -14.73 2.01
CA GLY A 62 1.56 -14.97 2.86
C GLY A 62 1.99 -13.72 3.65
N GLN A 63 1.87 -12.54 3.05
CA GLN A 63 2.15 -11.26 3.70
C GLN A 63 1.09 -10.93 4.76
N ALA A 64 -0.19 -11.13 4.45
CA ALA A 64 -1.29 -10.94 5.40
C ALA A 64 -1.19 -11.89 6.59
N LEU A 65 -0.81 -13.15 6.34
CA LEU A 65 -0.57 -14.13 7.39
C LEU A 65 0.60 -13.73 8.30
N LYS A 66 1.71 -13.23 7.74
CA LYS A 66 2.83 -12.70 8.54
C LYS A 66 2.40 -11.52 9.42
N LEU A 67 1.69 -10.55 8.86
CA LEU A 67 1.22 -9.39 9.61
C LEU A 67 0.24 -9.79 10.72
N SER A 68 -0.70 -10.70 10.41
CA SER A 68 -1.63 -11.24 11.41
C SER A 68 -0.90 -12.05 12.48
N SER A 69 0.13 -12.81 12.11
CA SER A 69 0.97 -13.59 13.03
C SER A 69 1.74 -12.68 13.98
N GLU A 70 2.35 -11.59 13.50
CA GLU A 70 3.05 -10.63 14.37
C GLU A 70 2.09 -9.92 15.33
N PHE A 71 0.89 -9.58 14.87
CA PHE A 71 -0.15 -9.00 15.72
C PHE A 71 -0.63 -9.98 16.79
N ILE A 72 -0.96 -11.22 16.39
CA ILE A 72 -1.43 -12.26 17.30
C ILE A 72 -0.32 -12.67 18.28
N ALA A 73 0.94 -12.72 17.85
CA ALA A 73 2.07 -13.00 18.74
C ALA A 73 2.21 -11.93 19.83
N GLY A 74 2.06 -10.64 19.48
CA GLY A 74 2.07 -9.55 20.46
C GLY A 74 0.94 -9.66 21.48
N ILE A 75 -0.27 -9.99 21.03
CA ILE A 75 -1.43 -10.21 21.92
C ILE A 75 -1.21 -11.44 22.81
N ALA A 76 -0.76 -12.56 22.24
CA ALA A 76 -0.52 -13.79 22.98
C ALA A 76 0.54 -13.61 24.08
N VAL A 77 1.61 -12.88 23.79
CA VAL A 77 2.64 -12.51 24.78
C VAL A 77 2.06 -11.58 25.86
N GLY A 78 1.27 -10.56 25.48
CA GLY A 78 0.62 -9.67 26.44
C GLY A 78 -0.36 -10.38 27.36
N VAL A 79 -1.17 -11.30 26.83
CA VAL A 79 -2.10 -12.13 27.60
C VAL A 79 -1.34 -13.11 28.51
N GLY A 80 -0.28 -13.75 28.00
CA GLY A 80 0.54 -14.67 28.80
C GLY A 80 1.22 -13.97 29.98
N LEU A 81 1.84 -12.82 29.74
CA LEU A 81 2.48 -12.01 30.78
C LEU A 81 1.45 -11.45 31.77
N GLY A 82 0.33 -10.91 31.27
CA GLY A 82 -0.76 -10.39 32.10
C GLY A 82 -1.35 -11.46 33.02
N TRP A 83 -1.54 -12.68 32.51
CA TRP A 83 -2.05 -13.80 33.28
C TRP A 83 -1.09 -14.28 34.38
N ILE A 84 0.22 -14.34 34.09
CA ILE A 84 1.23 -14.69 35.10
C ILE A 84 1.25 -13.66 36.23
N ILE A 85 1.20 -12.37 35.87
CA ILE A 85 1.19 -11.26 36.83
C ILE A 85 -0.08 -11.30 37.69
N ASP A 86 -1.25 -11.47 37.09
CA ASP A 86 -2.51 -11.59 37.84
C ASP A 86 -2.50 -12.78 38.80
N ARG A 87 -1.88 -13.89 38.40
CA ARG A 87 -1.76 -15.08 39.24
C ARG A 87 -0.83 -14.89 40.44
N MET A 88 0.27 -14.17 40.25
CA MET A 88 1.23 -13.87 41.32
C MET A 88 0.74 -12.78 42.27
N ALA A 89 0.06 -11.76 41.74
CA ALA A 89 -0.46 -10.65 42.53
C ALA A 89 -1.74 -11.02 43.31
N GLY A 90 -2.43 -12.12 42.93
CA GLY A 90 -3.70 -12.51 43.53
C GLY A 90 -4.83 -11.50 43.27
N THR A 91 -4.60 -10.54 42.38
CA THR A 91 -5.53 -9.49 42.02
C THR A 91 -6.47 -9.98 40.93
N SER A 92 -7.74 -9.56 40.98
CA SER A 92 -8.67 -9.56 39.83
C SER A 92 -7.98 -9.04 38.57
N PRO A 93 -8.44 -9.39 37.34
CA PRO A 93 -7.64 -9.50 36.11
C PRO A 93 -7.14 -8.15 35.53
N TRP A 94 -6.53 -7.35 36.38
CA TRP A 94 -6.08 -5.98 36.15
C TRP A 94 -4.79 -5.98 35.35
N GLY A 95 -3.87 -6.90 35.66
CA GLY A 95 -2.67 -7.13 34.86
C GLY A 95 -3.02 -7.53 33.44
N LEU A 96 -3.99 -8.44 33.26
CA LEU A 96 -4.49 -8.81 31.94
C LEU A 96 -5.14 -7.62 31.22
N ILE A 97 -5.98 -6.81 31.88
CA ILE A 97 -6.57 -5.61 31.26
C ILE A 97 -5.50 -4.60 30.81
N VAL A 98 -4.53 -4.28 31.66
CA VAL A 98 -3.47 -3.31 31.36
C VAL A 98 -2.57 -3.82 30.23
N PHE A 99 -2.12 -5.08 30.28
CA PHE A 99 -1.28 -5.66 29.24
C PHE A 99 -2.04 -5.89 27.94
N LEU A 100 -3.35 -6.17 27.99
CA LEU A 100 -4.19 -6.26 26.80
C LEU A 100 -4.33 -4.89 26.13
N LEU A 101 -4.60 -3.83 26.90
CA LEU A 101 -4.67 -2.47 26.37
C LEU A 101 -3.33 -2.00 25.81
N LEU A 102 -2.23 -2.30 26.50
CA LEU A 102 -0.88 -1.95 26.06
C LEU A 102 -0.48 -2.74 24.81
N GLY A 103 -0.75 -4.05 24.77
CA GLY A 103 -0.51 -4.91 23.61
C GLY A 103 -1.37 -4.52 22.41
N PHE A 104 -2.63 -4.16 22.64
CA PHE A 104 -3.52 -3.62 21.61
C PHE A 104 -3.02 -2.28 21.07
N GLY A 105 -2.64 -1.34 21.96
CA GLY A 105 -2.07 -0.05 21.57
C GLY A 105 -0.78 -0.18 20.78
N ALA A 106 0.13 -1.06 21.22
CA ALA A 106 1.37 -1.36 20.51
C ALA A 106 1.11 -2.03 19.15
N GLY A 107 0.14 -2.95 19.07
CA GLY A 107 -0.26 -3.60 17.82
C GLY A 107 -0.88 -2.62 16.82
N VAL A 108 -1.78 -1.75 17.27
CA VAL A 108 -2.35 -0.66 16.45
C VAL A 108 -1.24 0.28 15.98
N LEU A 109 -0.30 0.67 16.86
CA LEU A 109 0.83 1.52 16.50
C LEU A 109 1.74 0.85 15.44
N ASN A 110 1.98 -0.46 15.56
CA ASN A 110 2.74 -1.22 14.57
C ASN A 110 2.06 -1.22 13.19
N VAL A 111 0.72 -1.37 13.16
CA VAL A 111 -0.06 -1.30 11.92
C VAL A 111 -0.03 0.11 11.32
N LEU A 112 -0.22 1.15 12.14
CA LEU A 112 -0.18 2.55 11.69
C LEU A 112 1.22 2.96 11.18
N ARG A 113 2.28 2.44 11.82
CA ARG A 113 3.67 2.59 11.35
C ARG A 113 3.88 1.90 10.00
N SER A 114 3.35 0.69 9.82
CA SER A 114 3.39 -0.04 8.54
C SER A 114 2.60 0.65 7.42
N ALA A 115 1.51 1.35 7.77
CA ALA A 115 0.73 2.15 6.85
C ALA A 115 1.38 3.51 6.51
N GLY A 116 2.57 3.81 7.02
CA GLY A 116 3.28 5.07 6.77
C GLY A 116 2.65 6.30 7.45
N MET A 117 1.64 6.11 8.30
CA MET A 117 0.96 7.21 9.00
C MET A 117 1.76 7.72 10.20
N VAL A 118 2.73 6.95 10.68
CA VAL A 118 3.64 7.34 11.77
C VAL A 118 5.04 7.51 11.21
N THR A 119 5.29 8.63 10.53
CA THR A 119 6.66 9.10 10.25
C THR A 119 7.31 9.50 11.58
N ASP A 120 8.58 9.12 11.70
CA ASP A 120 9.46 9.28 12.86
C ASP A 120 9.25 10.59 13.65
N ALA A 121 8.60 10.48 14.81
CA ALA A 121 8.59 11.54 15.79
C ALA A 121 9.94 11.55 16.53
N GLY A 122 10.93 12.18 15.90
CA GLY A 122 11.98 12.91 16.59
C GLY A 122 13.15 12.09 17.13
N ILE A 123 14.17 11.89 16.30
CA ILE A 123 15.53 12.31 16.65
C ILE A 123 16.04 13.16 15.48
N ARG A 124 15.71 14.45 15.47
CA ARG A 124 16.51 15.43 14.71
C ARG A 124 17.91 15.37 15.33
N SER A 125 18.85 14.72 14.66
CA SER A 125 20.26 14.90 14.97
C SER A 125 20.56 16.40 15.02
N PRO A 126 21.16 16.91 16.11
CA PRO A 126 21.46 18.33 16.21
C PRO A 126 22.41 18.69 15.07
N ASP A 127 21.96 19.66 14.30
CA ASP A 127 22.69 20.38 13.27
C ASP A 127 24.13 20.66 13.74
N LYS A 128 25.10 19.91 13.20
CA LYS A 128 26.50 20.32 13.24
C LYS A 128 26.63 21.52 12.31
N ARG A 129 26.39 22.71 12.86
CA ARG A 129 26.78 23.97 12.24
C ARG A 129 28.26 23.89 11.90
N PRO A 130 28.68 24.08 10.64
CA PRO A 130 30.08 24.29 10.34
C PRO A 130 30.47 25.64 10.94
N ASP A 131 31.33 25.57 11.94
CA ASP A 131 32.18 26.63 12.45
C ASP A 131 32.84 27.36 11.29
N GLU A 132 32.27 28.52 10.95
CA GLU A 132 32.81 29.49 10.01
C GLU A 132 34.12 30.05 10.59
N PRO A 133 35.29 29.83 9.97
CA PRO A 133 36.51 30.50 10.42
C PRO A 133 36.43 31.98 10.06
N GLU A 134 36.28 32.76 11.12
CA GLU A 134 36.31 34.20 11.21
C GLU A 134 37.45 34.80 10.36
N LYS A 135 37.10 35.65 9.39
CA LYS A 135 38.06 36.50 8.67
C LYS A 135 38.74 37.45 9.65
N LYS A 136 40.08 37.45 9.67
CA LYS A 136 40.90 38.62 10.01
C LYS A 136 42.13 38.67 9.11
#